data_AF-A0A699ZCA9-F1
#
_entry.id   AF-A0A699ZCA9-F1
#
_cell.length_a   1.000
_cell.length_b   1.000
_cell.length_c   1.000
_cell.angle_alpha   90.00
_cell.angle_beta   90.00
_cell.angle_gamma   90.00
#
_symmetry.space_group_name_H-M   'P 1'
#
loop_
_entity.id
_entity.type
_entity.pdbx_description
1 polymer ?
#
loop_
_entity_poly.entity_id
_entity_poly.type
_entity_poly.pdbx_seq_one_letter_code
_entity_poly.pdbx_strand_id
1 'polypeptide(L)'
;GLPLAVTISLAYSMRKMMKDNNFVRVLAACETMGGATAICSDKTGTLTENRMTVVKGWFCGAMHDDVPAPEALPQEAVQALGINVAMTSKPDGKTEFQGNRTECALLVMLKRWAMDYRTLQQEQKAALFQLFGFSSERKMSSCVMRADTKYVVYNKGAAEWVLRKCTTQMGAQGQVLPLDEAQRQDLADNVV
;
A
#
# COMPACT_ATOMS: atom_id res chain seq x y z
N GLY A 1 -13.08 -51.54 -23.79
CA GLY A 1 -11.89 -50.85 -23.26
C GLY A 1 -11.98 -49.33 -23.20
N LEU A 2 -13.04 -48.71 -23.73
CA LEU A 2 -13.13 -47.25 -23.89
C LEU A 2 -13.20 -46.47 -22.55
N PRO A 3 -13.98 -46.89 -21.54
CA PRO A 3 -14.01 -46.20 -20.24
C PRO A 3 -12.66 -46.24 -19.51
N LEU A 4 -11.91 -47.33 -19.66
CA LEU A 4 -10.58 -47.48 -19.09
C LEU A 4 -9.56 -46.56 -19.77
N ALA A 5 -9.59 -46.46 -21.10
CA ALA A 5 -8.72 -45.58 -21.87
C ALA A 5 -8.94 -44.09 -21.51
N VAL A 6 -10.21 -43.66 -21.38
CA VAL A 6 -10.55 -42.29 -20.95
C VAL A 6 -10.05 -42.03 -19.53
N THR A 7 -10.26 -42.97 -18.60
CA THR A 7 -9.82 -42.83 -17.21
C THR A 7 -8.29 -42.72 -17.10
N ILE A 8 -7.54 -43.53 -17.86
CA ILE A 8 -6.07 -43.48 -17.86
C ILE A 8 -5.58 -42.14 -18.45
N SER A 9 -6.20 -41.66 -19.53
CA SER A 9 -5.86 -40.39 -20.17
C SER A 9 -6.12 -39.19 -19.23
N LEU A 10 -7.26 -39.18 -18.54
CA LEU A 10 -7.59 -38.15 -17.54
C LEU A 10 -6.65 -38.23 -16.33
N ALA A 11 -6.35 -39.42 -15.82
CA ALA A 11 -5.43 -39.59 -14.69
C ALA A 11 -4.00 -39.13 -15.03
N TYR A 12 -3.53 -39.39 -16.25
CA TYR A 12 -2.26 -38.88 -16.74
C TYR A 12 -2.27 -37.34 -16.84
N SER A 13 -3.34 -36.78 -17.38
CA SER A 13 -3.51 -35.32 -17.51
C SER A 13 -3.55 -34.62 -16.14
N MET A 14 -4.25 -35.18 -15.15
CA MET A 14 -4.27 -34.67 -13.78
C MET A 14 -2.87 -34.67 -13.14
N ARG A 15 -2.07 -35.72 -13.34
CA ARG A 15 -0.69 -35.75 -12.84
C ARG A 15 0.17 -34.65 -13.45
N LYS A 16 -0.05 -34.31 -14.73
CA LYS A 16 0.64 -33.20 -15.39
C LYS A 16 0.17 -31.85 -14.83
N MET A 17 -1.14 -31.63 -14.74
CA MET A 17 -1.72 -30.41 -14.15
C MET A 17 -1.25 -30.18 -12.71
N MET A 18 -1.12 -31.23 -11.91
CA MET A 18 -0.60 -31.14 -10.54
C MET A 18 0.86 -30.66 -10.51
N LYS A 19 1.70 -31.05 -11.48
CA LYS A 19 3.07 -30.50 -11.60
C LYS A 19 3.08 -29.02 -11.97
N ASP A 20 2.04 -28.56 -12.67
CA ASP A 20 1.85 -27.16 -13.05
C ASP A 20 1.10 -26.37 -11.96
N ASN A 21 1.10 -26.85 -10.70
CA ASN A 21 0.38 -26.27 -9.56
C ASN A 21 -1.14 -26.14 -9.74
N ASN A 22 -1.74 -26.88 -10.67
CA ASN A 22 -3.18 -26.95 -10.88
C ASN A 22 -3.73 -28.25 -10.28
N PHE A 23 -4.22 -28.17 -9.05
CA PHE A 23 -4.76 -29.32 -8.34
C PHE A 23 -6.22 -29.59 -8.70
N VAL A 24 -6.45 -30.64 -9.48
CA VAL A 24 -7.79 -31.11 -9.83
C VAL A 24 -8.28 -32.11 -8.78
N ARG A 25 -9.43 -31.85 -8.14
CA ARG A 25 -10.00 -32.73 -7.10
C ARG A 25 -10.92 -33.82 -7.65
N VAL A 26 -11.56 -33.56 -8.79
CA VAL A 26 -12.56 -34.45 -9.42
C VAL A 26 -12.14 -34.70 -10.86
N LEU A 27 -11.95 -35.97 -11.24
CA LEU A 27 -11.47 -36.37 -12.58
C LEU A 27 -12.26 -35.73 -13.74
N ALA A 28 -13.60 -35.68 -13.61
CA ALA A 28 -14.47 -35.11 -14.63
C ALA A 28 -14.26 -33.60 -14.87
N ALA A 29 -13.70 -32.86 -13.90
CA ALA A 29 -13.49 -31.43 -14.03
C ALA A 29 -12.46 -31.09 -15.13
N CYS A 30 -11.51 -32.00 -15.42
CA CYS A 30 -10.58 -31.84 -16.54
C CYS A 30 -11.31 -31.77 -17.89
N GLU A 31 -12.36 -32.58 -18.07
CA GLU A 31 -13.18 -32.58 -19.28
C GLU A 31 -14.11 -31.36 -19.32
N THR A 32 -14.78 -31.05 -18.20
CA THR A 32 -15.67 -29.88 -18.09
C THR A 32 -14.96 -28.57 -18.44
N MET A 33 -13.74 -28.36 -17.94
CA MET A 33 -12.97 -27.15 -18.25
C MET A 33 -12.55 -27.05 -19.73
N GLY A 34 -12.33 -28.18 -20.40
CA GLY A 34 -11.99 -28.21 -21.83
C GLY A 34 -13.12 -27.75 -22.75
N GLY A 35 -14.38 -27.85 -22.29
CA GLY A 35 -15.57 -27.38 -22.98
C GLY A 35 -16.13 -26.03 -22.48
N ALA A 36 -15.42 -25.35 -21.58
CA ALA A 36 -15.90 -24.10 -21.00
C ALA A 36 -15.90 -22.97 -22.05
N THR A 37 -17.04 -22.30 -22.22
CA THR A 37 -17.21 -21.13 -23.12
C THR A 37 -17.27 -19.80 -22.37
N ALA A 38 -17.45 -19.83 -21.05
CA ALA A 38 -17.47 -18.66 -20.19
C ALA A 38 -16.72 -18.95 -18.88
N ILE A 39 -15.96 -17.97 -18.38
CA ILE A 39 -15.23 -18.03 -17.12
C ILE A 39 -15.72 -16.88 -16.24
N CYS A 40 -16.37 -17.22 -15.11
CA CYS A 40 -16.76 -16.27 -14.09
C CYS A 40 -15.64 -16.18 -13.03
N SER A 41 -14.73 -15.22 -13.18
CA SER A 41 -13.66 -15.00 -12.22
C SER A 41 -14.07 -13.97 -11.17
N ASP A 42 -13.71 -14.22 -9.91
CA ASP A 42 -13.70 -13.18 -8.89
C ASP A 42 -12.53 -12.20 -9.15
N LYS A 43 -12.65 -10.96 -8.69
CA LYS A 43 -11.61 -9.95 -8.82
C LYS A 43 -10.51 -10.15 -7.78
N THR A 44 -10.88 -10.17 -6.50
CA THR A 44 -9.93 -10.02 -5.40
C THR A 44 -9.29 -11.36 -5.05
N GLY A 45 -7.97 -11.49 -5.15
CA GLY A 45 -7.27 -12.75 -4.88
C GLY A 45 -7.32 -13.76 -6.02
N THR A 46 -7.94 -13.41 -7.16
CA THR A 46 -7.91 -14.20 -8.40
C THR A 46 -7.34 -13.36 -9.55
N LEU A 47 -7.99 -12.26 -9.94
CA LEU A 47 -7.45 -11.34 -10.96
C LEU A 47 -6.42 -10.36 -10.37
N THR A 48 -6.60 -9.97 -9.10
CA THR A 48 -5.65 -9.12 -8.37
C THR A 48 -4.95 -9.92 -7.30
N GLU A 49 -3.70 -9.54 -6.98
CA GLU A 49 -2.88 -10.23 -5.97
C GLU A 49 -3.40 -10.09 -4.53
N ASN A 50 -4.53 -9.39 -4.31
CA ASN A 50 -5.05 -9.00 -3.00
C ASN A 50 -3.98 -8.27 -2.14
N ARG A 51 -3.09 -7.54 -2.82
CA ARG A 51 -2.04 -6.70 -2.22
C ARG A 51 -2.23 -5.28 -2.69
N MET A 52 -2.47 -4.36 -1.76
CA MET A 52 -2.53 -2.94 -2.06
C MET A 52 -1.10 -2.39 -2.19
N THR A 53 -0.87 -1.57 -3.20
CA THR A 53 0.39 -0.86 -3.43
C THR A 53 0.08 0.61 -3.70
N VAL A 54 1.07 1.48 -3.44
CA VAL A 54 0.98 2.88 -3.86
C VAL A 54 1.26 2.92 -5.36
N VAL A 55 0.30 3.40 -6.13
CA VAL A 55 0.37 3.41 -7.60
C VAL A 55 0.62 4.81 -8.17
N LYS A 56 0.15 5.86 -7.49
CA LYS A 56 0.27 7.26 -7.90
C LYS A 56 0.25 8.14 -6.65
N GLY A 57 0.72 9.38 -6.76
CA GLY A 57 0.59 10.34 -5.67
C GLY A 57 1.05 11.74 -6.03
N TRP A 58 0.57 12.70 -5.24
CA TRP A 58 1.05 14.07 -5.29
C TRP A 58 2.23 14.24 -4.34
N PHE A 59 3.42 14.49 -4.89
CA PHE A 59 4.64 14.68 -4.13
C PHE A 59 5.24 16.04 -4.45
N CYS A 60 5.50 16.83 -3.40
CA CYS A 60 6.25 18.08 -3.47
C CYS A 60 5.78 19.07 -4.57
N GLY A 61 4.47 19.15 -4.81
CA GLY A 61 3.87 20.07 -5.78
C GLY A 61 3.64 19.51 -7.19
N ALA A 62 3.83 18.20 -7.40
CA ALA A 62 3.58 17.55 -8.68
C ALA A 62 2.86 16.20 -8.53
N MET A 63 2.05 15.85 -9.53
CA MET A 63 1.44 14.52 -9.64
C MET A 63 2.44 13.54 -10.26
N HIS A 64 2.57 12.35 -9.67
CA HIS A 64 3.40 11.27 -10.18
C HIS A 64 2.56 10.00 -10.43
N ASP A 65 2.78 9.39 -11.60
CA ASP A 65 2.11 8.15 -12.04
C ASP A 65 2.70 6.86 -11.43
N ASP A 66 3.77 6.96 -10.65
CA ASP A 66 4.33 5.94 -9.76
C ASP A 66 4.99 6.65 -8.57
N VAL A 67 5.38 5.90 -7.55
CA VAL A 67 6.19 6.40 -6.43
C VAL A 67 7.54 6.88 -6.99
N PRO A 68 7.87 8.18 -6.89
CA PRO A 68 9.15 8.68 -7.37
C PRO A 68 10.31 8.10 -6.55
N ALA A 69 11.48 8.02 -7.17
CA ALA A 69 12.71 7.66 -6.47
C ALA A 69 13.01 8.69 -5.36
N PRO A 70 13.58 8.28 -4.21
CA PRO A 70 13.80 9.18 -3.09
C PRO A 70 14.75 10.33 -3.42
N GLU A 71 15.65 10.16 -4.40
CA GLU A 71 16.56 11.19 -4.89
C GLU A 71 15.87 12.28 -5.72
N ALA A 72 14.66 11.99 -6.25
CA ALA A 72 13.86 12.94 -7.00
C ALA A 72 13.00 13.84 -6.09
N LEU A 73 13.01 13.59 -4.78
CA LEU A 73 12.27 14.35 -3.78
C LEU A 73 13.23 15.07 -2.83
N PRO A 74 12.80 16.18 -2.21
CA PRO A 74 13.52 16.77 -1.08
C PRO A 74 13.75 15.75 0.03
N GLN A 75 14.97 15.74 0.58
CA GLN A 75 15.36 14.78 1.63
C GLN A 75 14.45 14.88 2.86
N GLU A 76 14.02 16.10 3.20
CA GLU A 76 13.10 16.38 4.30
C GLU A 76 11.73 15.74 4.07
N ALA A 77 11.23 15.71 2.83
CA ALA A 77 9.97 15.06 2.49
C ALA A 77 10.06 13.53 2.68
N VAL A 78 11.14 12.94 2.17
CA VAL A 78 11.38 11.49 2.27
C VAL A 78 11.51 11.07 3.73
N GLN A 79 12.28 11.82 4.53
CA GLN A 79 12.42 11.56 5.97
C GLN A 79 11.11 11.73 6.72
N ALA A 80 10.37 12.82 6.48
CA ALA A 80 9.09 13.08 7.15
C ALA A 80 8.04 12.00 6.83
N LEU A 81 7.93 11.60 5.57
CA LEU A 81 7.05 10.51 5.14
C LEU A 81 7.50 9.17 5.74
N GLY A 82 8.81 8.90 5.73
CA GLY A 82 9.41 7.72 6.36
C GLY A 82 9.04 7.57 7.83
N ILE A 83 9.26 8.63 8.62
CA ILE A 83 8.92 8.66 10.06
C ILE A 83 7.41 8.49 10.25
N ASN A 84 6.59 9.25 9.51
CA ASN A 84 5.13 9.18 9.64
C ASN A 84 4.63 7.76 9.38
N VAL A 85 5.00 7.17 8.25
CA VAL A 85 4.57 5.83 7.85
C VAL A 85 5.09 4.78 8.83
N ALA A 86 6.38 4.82 9.20
CA ALA A 86 6.96 3.85 10.11
C ALA A 86 6.32 3.90 11.50
N MET A 87 6.06 5.10 12.04
CA MET A 87 5.55 5.24 13.42
C MET A 87 4.05 4.98 13.53
N THR A 88 3.28 5.21 12.47
CA THR A 88 1.82 5.10 12.50
C THR A 88 1.28 3.83 11.84
N SER A 89 2.11 3.03 11.18
CA SER A 89 1.71 1.79 10.51
C SER A 89 2.27 0.58 11.25
N LYS A 90 1.45 -0.46 11.39
CA LYS A 90 1.90 -1.74 11.97
C LYS A 90 1.48 -2.88 11.04
N PRO A 91 2.42 -3.71 10.56
CA PRO A 91 2.03 -5.00 10.02
C PRO A 91 1.58 -5.88 11.19
N ASP A 92 0.46 -6.57 11.01
CA ASP A 92 -0.04 -7.60 11.89
C ASP A 92 0.82 -8.87 11.66
N GLY A 93 1.54 -9.36 12.67
CA GLY A 93 2.34 -10.58 12.54
C GLY A 93 3.70 -10.46 11.80
N LYS A 94 4.17 -11.58 11.23
CA LYS A 94 5.56 -11.75 10.71
C LYS A 94 5.76 -11.25 9.27
N THR A 95 4.68 -11.06 8.52
CA THR A 95 4.69 -10.67 7.10
C THR A 95 4.16 -9.26 6.91
N GLU A 96 4.79 -8.46 6.05
CA GLU A 96 4.43 -7.05 5.77
C GLU A 96 2.98 -6.81 5.29
N PHE A 97 2.24 -7.87 4.94
CA PHE A 97 0.91 -7.80 4.28
C PHE A 97 -0.28 -8.19 5.17
N GLN A 98 -0.05 -8.56 6.42
CA GLN A 98 -1.13 -8.77 7.38
C GLN A 98 -1.35 -7.43 8.10
N GLY A 99 -2.60 -6.98 8.27
CA GLY A 99 -2.94 -5.65 8.82
C GLY A 99 -3.83 -4.82 7.89
N ASN A 100 -3.94 -3.51 8.16
CA ASN A 100 -4.69 -2.61 7.30
C ASN A 100 -3.99 -2.50 5.93
N ARG A 101 -4.68 -2.92 4.87
CA ARG A 101 -4.13 -3.01 3.52
C ARG A 101 -3.51 -1.70 3.02
N THR A 102 -4.08 -0.54 3.37
CA THR A 102 -3.52 0.76 2.98
C THR A 102 -2.24 1.11 3.73
N GLU A 103 -2.14 0.73 5.00
CA GLU A 103 -0.91 0.93 5.79
C GLU A 103 0.21 0.00 5.32
N CYS A 104 -0.12 -1.25 5.00
CA CYS A 104 0.82 -2.19 4.40
C CYS A 104 1.35 -1.66 3.05
N ALA A 105 0.51 -1.04 2.22
CA ALA A 105 0.94 -0.44 0.96
C ALA A 105 1.99 0.67 1.16
N LEU A 106 1.82 1.51 2.19
CA LEU A 106 2.81 2.54 2.55
C LEU A 106 4.11 1.94 3.10
N LEU A 107 4.05 0.83 3.84
CA LEU A 107 5.25 0.12 4.28
C LEU A 107 6.03 -0.49 3.11
N VAL A 108 5.33 -1.03 2.10
CA VAL A 108 5.94 -1.49 0.85
C VAL A 108 6.58 -0.32 0.08
N MET A 109 5.98 0.88 0.12
CA MET A 109 6.57 2.09 -0.44
C MET A 109 7.91 2.44 0.24
N LEU A 110 7.98 2.40 1.57
CA LEU A 110 9.25 2.65 2.29
C LEU A 110 10.34 1.64 1.90
N LYS A 111 9.95 0.38 1.72
CA LYS A 111 10.87 -0.65 1.25
C LYS A 111 11.41 -0.38 -0.15
N ARG A 112 10.59 0.17 -1.06
CA ARG A 112 11.04 0.64 -2.39
C ARG A 112 12.05 1.80 -2.28
N TRP A 113 11.92 2.64 -1.25
CA TRP A 113 12.89 3.69 -0.91
C TRP A 113 14.10 3.18 -0.11
N ALA A 114 14.29 1.87 0.01
CA ALA A 114 15.33 1.25 0.82
C ALA A 114 15.33 1.68 2.30
N MET A 115 14.17 2.10 2.81
CA MET A 115 13.96 2.47 4.21
C MET A 115 13.32 1.32 4.98
N ASP A 116 14.05 0.72 5.92
CA ASP A 116 13.49 -0.28 6.82
C ASP A 116 12.69 0.41 7.94
N TYR A 117 11.37 0.23 7.89
CA TYR A 117 10.45 0.78 8.89
C TYR A 117 10.76 0.30 10.32
N ARG A 118 11.35 -0.89 10.49
CA ARG A 118 11.70 -1.43 11.82
C ARG A 118 12.87 -0.66 12.42
N THR A 119 13.88 -0.38 11.61
CA THR A 119 15.04 0.44 11.99
C THR A 119 14.58 1.85 12.36
N LEU A 120 13.74 2.47 11.51
CA LEU A 120 13.16 3.79 11.82
C LEU A 120 12.35 3.78 13.11
N GLN A 121 11.51 2.76 13.35
CA GLN A 121 10.76 2.64 14.60
C GLN A 121 11.68 2.55 15.82
N GLN A 122 12.81 1.85 15.72
CA GLN A 122 13.78 1.72 16.81
C GLN A 122 14.50 3.04 17.07
N GLU A 123 15.02 3.68 16.02
CA GLU A 123 15.73 4.97 16.09
C GLU A 123 14.83 6.08 16.65
N GLN A 124 13.58 6.13 16.21
CA GLN A 124 12.63 7.17 16.57
C GLN A 124 11.89 6.90 17.89
N LYS A 125 12.06 5.71 18.48
CA LYS A 125 11.32 5.28 19.69
C LYS A 125 11.51 6.23 20.87
N ALA A 126 12.73 6.71 21.08
CA ALA A 126 13.05 7.62 22.20
C ALA A 126 12.41 9.01 22.02
N ALA A 127 12.20 9.43 20.77
CA ALA A 127 11.58 10.70 20.43
C ALA A 127 10.04 10.62 20.41
N LEU A 128 9.44 9.43 20.35
CA LEU A 128 7.98 9.28 20.35
C LEU A 128 7.38 9.77 21.67
N PHE A 129 6.68 10.89 21.62
CA PHE A 129 5.94 11.43 22.75
C PHE A 129 4.57 10.77 22.90
N GLN A 130 3.82 10.70 21.79
CA GLN A 130 2.47 10.15 21.81
C GLN A 130 2.08 9.60 20.44
N LEU A 131 1.42 8.43 20.44
CA LEU A 131 0.84 7.84 19.25
C LEU A 131 -0.69 7.85 19.40
N PHE A 132 -1.37 8.38 18.39
CA PHE A 132 -2.82 8.34 18.29
C PHE A 132 -3.22 7.51 17.08
N GLY A 133 -3.73 6.30 17.33
CA GLY A 133 -4.24 5.44 16.26
C GLY A 133 -5.40 6.08 15.48
N PHE A 134 -5.75 5.44 14.36
CA PHE A 134 -6.88 5.89 13.55
C PHE A 134 -8.18 5.89 14.37
N SER A 135 -8.94 6.99 14.29
CA SER A 135 -10.31 7.06 14.83
C SER A 135 -11.27 7.59 13.77
N SER A 136 -12.48 7.04 13.71
CA SER A 136 -13.50 7.45 12.72
C SER A 136 -13.96 8.89 12.90
N GLU A 137 -13.87 9.43 14.11
CA GLU A 137 -14.18 10.83 14.41
C GLU A 137 -13.15 11.79 13.78
N ARG A 138 -11.85 11.48 13.91
CA ARG A 138 -10.78 12.32 13.35
C ARG A 138 -10.46 11.99 11.90
N LYS A 139 -10.78 10.77 11.45
CA LYS A 139 -10.47 10.21 10.12
C LYS A 139 -8.97 10.23 9.77
N MET A 140 -8.13 10.15 10.80
CA MET A 140 -6.68 10.21 10.68
C MET A 140 -5.98 9.49 11.85
N SER A 141 -4.73 9.11 11.62
CA SER A 141 -3.77 8.61 12.58
C SER A 141 -2.61 9.62 12.69
N SER A 142 -2.08 9.82 13.89
CA SER A 142 -1.01 10.78 14.13
C SER A 142 0.04 10.23 15.09
N CYS A 143 1.29 10.62 14.91
CA CYS A 143 2.31 10.52 15.95
C CYS A 143 2.89 11.89 16.28
N VAL A 144 3.19 12.10 17.56
CA VAL A 144 3.83 13.30 18.08
C VAL A 144 5.25 12.91 18.49
N MET A 145 6.23 13.57 17.88
CA MET A 145 7.65 13.33 18.06
C MET A 145 8.28 14.54 18.75
N ARG A 146 9.19 14.30 19.71
CA ARG A 146 10.04 15.33 20.32
C ARG A 146 11.16 15.68 19.35
N ALA A 147 11.37 16.97 19.12
CA ALA A 147 12.46 17.51 18.34
C ALA A 147 13.09 18.66 19.12
N ASP A 148 14.20 18.38 19.82
CA ASP A 148 14.88 19.30 20.73
C ASP A 148 13.93 19.93 21.77
N THR A 149 13.61 21.22 21.60
CA THR A 149 12.72 22.01 22.45
C THR A 149 11.28 22.08 21.92
N LYS A 150 10.99 21.42 20.80
CA LYS A 150 9.71 21.46 20.09
C LYS A 150 9.11 20.05 19.96
N TYR A 151 7.87 20.03 19.48
CA TYR A 151 7.18 18.83 19.07
C TYR A 151 6.83 18.93 17.59
N VAL A 152 6.99 17.83 16.87
CA VAL A 152 6.56 17.66 15.47
C VAL A 152 5.42 16.66 15.44
N VAL A 153 4.33 17.02 14.77
CA VAL A 153 3.19 16.13 14.57
C VAL A 153 3.21 15.62 13.15
N TYR A 154 3.32 14.30 13.00
CA TYR A 154 3.10 13.63 11.73
C TYR A 154 1.67 13.07 11.70
N ASN A 155 1.04 13.16 10.53
CA ASN A 155 -0.34 12.75 10.34
C ASN A 155 -0.54 12.05 9.01
N LYS A 156 -1.40 11.03 9.00
CA LYS A 156 -1.94 10.44 7.78
C LYS A 156 -3.44 10.18 7.97
N GLY A 157 -4.23 10.36 6.92
CA GLY A 157 -5.67 10.19 6.99
C GLY A 157 -6.32 10.37 5.63
N ALA A 158 -7.65 10.47 5.65
CA ALA A 158 -8.41 10.83 4.46
C ALA A 158 -7.96 12.21 3.95
N ALA A 159 -7.59 12.30 2.67
CA ALA A 159 -6.86 13.45 2.13
C ALA A 159 -7.64 14.76 2.28
N GLU A 160 -8.97 14.74 2.11
CA GLU A 160 -9.84 15.88 2.31
C GLU A 160 -9.83 16.41 3.75
N TRP A 161 -9.59 15.53 4.75
CA TRP A 161 -9.50 15.94 6.16
C TRP A 161 -8.13 16.48 6.53
N VAL A 162 -7.08 15.95 5.93
CA VAL A 162 -5.71 16.44 6.13
C VAL A 162 -5.54 17.79 5.45
N LEU A 163 -5.94 17.93 4.18
CA LEU A 163 -5.82 19.16 3.40
C LEU A 163 -6.51 20.36 4.06
N ARG A 164 -7.67 20.16 4.68
CA ARG A 164 -8.37 21.21 5.45
C ARG A 164 -7.52 21.84 6.56
N LYS A 165 -6.55 21.10 7.10
CA LYS A 165 -5.68 21.54 8.20
C LYS A 165 -4.32 22.08 7.71
N CYS A 166 -4.03 21.96 6.42
CA CYS A 166 -2.78 22.45 5.84
C CYS A 166 -2.92 23.91 5.41
N THR A 167 -1.87 24.72 5.61
CA THR A 167 -1.78 26.10 5.12
C THR A 167 -0.62 26.30 4.15
N THR A 168 0.28 25.33 4.08
CA THR A 168 1.46 25.31 3.23
C THR A 168 1.67 23.90 2.67
N GLN A 169 2.45 23.82 1.60
CA GLN A 169 2.92 22.58 1.00
C GLN A 169 4.43 22.66 0.72
N MET A 170 5.09 21.52 0.65
CA MET A 170 6.49 21.47 0.21
C MET A 170 6.55 21.49 -1.31
N GLY A 171 7.44 22.30 -1.89
CA GLY A 171 7.73 22.31 -3.32
C GLY A 171 8.89 21.37 -3.68
N ALA A 172 9.15 21.21 -4.98
CA ALA A 172 10.11 20.25 -5.52
C ALA A 172 11.57 20.45 -5.05
N GLN A 173 11.92 21.63 -4.54
CA GLN A 173 13.26 21.97 -4.03
C GLN A 173 13.27 22.08 -2.49
N GLY A 174 12.25 21.56 -1.80
CA GLY A 174 12.14 21.63 -0.34
C GLY A 174 11.60 22.96 0.19
N GLN A 175 11.26 23.90 -0.71
CA GLN A 175 10.72 25.19 -0.31
C GLN A 175 9.30 25.07 0.25
N VAL A 176 8.98 25.85 1.27
CA VAL A 176 7.62 25.92 1.82
C VAL A 176 6.81 26.92 1.02
N LEU A 177 5.83 26.43 0.26
CA LEU A 177 4.92 27.24 -0.55
C LEU A 177 3.58 27.41 0.19
N PRO A 178 2.92 28.57 0.06
CA PRO A 178 1.54 28.70 0.54
C PRO A 178 0.65 27.68 -0.18
N LEU A 179 -0.35 27.16 0.55
CA LEU A 179 -1.42 26.35 -0.01
C LEU A 179 -2.72 27.15 0.09
N ASP A 180 -2.96 27.96 -0.95
CA ASP A 180 -4.15 28.80 -1.02
C ASP A 180 -5.42 27.97 -1.28
N GLU A 181 -6.58 28.63 -1.25
CA GLU A 181 -7.87 27.94 -1.41
C GLU A 181 -8.06 27.39 -2.83
N ALA A 182 -7.52 28.06 -3.85
CA ALA A 182 -7.62 27.60 -5.23
C ALA A 182 -6.81 26.32 -5.45
N GLN A 183 -5.57 26.27 -4.94
CA GLN A 183 -4.72 25.09 -4.97
C GLN A 183 -5.29 23.95 -4.12
N ARG A 184 -5.89 24.26 -2.98
CA ARG A 184 -6.56 23.25 -2.14
C ARG A 184 -7.76 22.63 -2.85
N GLN A 185 -8.55 23.44 -3.55
CA GLN A 185 -9.68 22.97 -4.34
C GLN A 185 -9.21 22.13 -5.53
N ASP A 186 -8.16 22.58 -6.23
CA ASP A 186 -7.54 21.81 -7.32
C ASP A 186 -7.05 20.43 -6.87
N LEU A 187 -6.38 20.35 -5.71
CA LEU A 187 -5.99 19.08 -5.11
C LEU A 187 -7.20 18.23 -4.72
N ALA A 188 -8.26 18.84 -4.20
CA ALA A 188 -9.48 18.11 -3.84
C ALA A 188 -10.20 17.55 -5.07
N ASP A 189 -10.14 18.22 -6.22
CA ASP A 189 -10.84 17.80 -7.43
C ASP A 189 -10.01 16.83 -8.30
N ASN A 190 -8.69 16.97 -8.29
CA ASN A 190 -7.79 16.23 -9.18
C ASN A 190 -6.94 15.14 -8.49
N VAL A 191 -6.87 15.13 -7.15
CA VAL A 191 -6.03 14.19 -6.39
C VAL A 191 -6.82 13.34 -5.38
N VAL A 192 -7.85 13.91 -4.74
CA VAL A 192 -8.67 13.21 -3.72
C VAL A 192 -9.83 12.44 -4.36
#